data_AF-A0A818QBB6-F1
#
_entry.id   AF-A0A818QBB6-F1
#
_cell.length_a   1.000
_cell.length_b   1.000
_cell.length_c   1.000
_cell.angle_alpha   90.00
_cell.angle_beta   90.00
_cell.angle_gamma   90.00
#
_symmetry.space_group_name_H-M   'P 1'
#
loop_
_entity.id
_entity.type
_entity.pdbx_description
1 polymer ?
#
loop_
_entity_poly.entity_id
_entity_poly.type
_entity_poly.pdbx_seq_one_letter_code
_entity_poly.pdbx_strand_id
1 'polypeptide(L)'
;MAVILDKLYAPVTDPCETKAQQLLNDGKIDQAIAMYLCIKPESARIFMIIGILYAEKKGDYKAAIIFYKKALKIQEKNGDDTSNAFTELGIAYQNLHEYDLALNYHFRALIIRKLAQTIDRKLIADSLIGIANAYWGEQNLSEALEYVTQAVTLNESVGSGNELNLATNLITLASIHHSRDDDNRALEVAKQALALLESCVPRDSPVLASFLNNLGAIQFSLGLFGDAQLSFARALIICEQSLPEGHPQRLAMEGNINRITEMERNNQQNLESDHWQFSLKTLLA
;
A
#
# COMPACT_ATOMS: atom_id res chain seq x y z
N MET A 1 -7.97 0.49 -3.43
CA MET A 1 -8.94 -0.26 -2.58
C MET A 1 -10.23 0.52 -2.27
N ALA A 2 -10.21 1.83 -1.96
CA ALA A 2 -11.44 2.57 -1.60
C ALA A 2 -12.59 2.50 -2.64
N VAL A 3 -12.28 2.48 -3.95
CA VAL A 3 -13.28 2.43 -5.03
C VAL A 3 -13.96 1.05 -5.17
N ILE A 4 -13.31 -0.04 -4.71
CA ILE A 4 -13.86 -1.40 -4.80
C ILE A 4 -14.90 -1.63 -3.70
N LEU A 5 -14.64 -1.11 -2.50
CA LEU A 5 -15.56 -1.24 -1.36
C LEU A 5 -16.89 -0.54 -1.66
N ASP A 6 -16.89 0.71 -2.15
CA ASP A 6 -18.13 1.45 -2.44
C ASP A 6 -19.02 0.79 -3.50
N LYS A 7 -18.44 0.08 -4.47
CA LYS A 7 -19.21 -0.68 -5.48
C LYS A 7 -19.68 -2.04 -4.98
N LEU A 8 -18.99 -2.65 -4.02
CA LEU A 8 -19.39 -3.90 -3.39
C LEU A 8 -20.44 -3.70 -2.27
N TYR A 9 -20.44 -2.53 -1.63
CA TYR A 9 -21.36 -2.10 -0.56
C TYR A 9 -22.47 -1.14 -1.03
N ALA A 10 -22.87 -1.22 -2.30
CA ALA A 10 -24.05 -0.50 -2.80
C ALA A 10 -25.30 -0.82 -1.94
N PRO A 11 -26.27 0.11 -1.80
CA PRO A 11 -27.37 -0.02 -0.86
C PRO A 11 -28.13 -1.33 -1.03
N VAL A 12 -28.18 -2.08 0.06
CA VAL A 12 -28.53 -3.49 0.08
C VAL A 12 -29.99 -3.69 0.47
N THR A 13 -30.70 -4.56 -0.26
CA THR A 13 -32.08 -4.96 0.05
C THR A 13 -32.19 -6.28 0.83
N ASP A 14 -31.10 -7.05 0.96
CA ASP A 14 -31.05 -8.31 1.69
C ASP A 14 -30.81 -8.08 3.22
N PRO A 15 -31.74 -8.52 4.09
CA PRO A 15 -31.61 -8.33 5.55
C PRO A 15 -30.36 -9.00 6.16
N CYS A 16 -29.89 -10.12 5.59
CA CYS A 16 -28.71 -10.81 6.08
C CYS A 16 -27.46 -9.97 5.82
N GLU A 17 -27.37 -9.33 4.67
CA GLU A 17 -26.24 -8.48 4.34
C GLU A 17 -26.26 -7.16 5.12
N THR A 18 -27.43 -6.56 5.36
CA THR A 18 -27.53 -5.42 6.29
C THR A 18 -27.01 -5.78 7.69
N LYS A 19 -27.38 -6.97 8.18
CA LYS A 19 -26.89 -7.48 9.46
C LYS A 19 -25.39 -7.77 9.43
N ALA A 20 -24.87 -8.31 8.33
CA ALA A 20 -23.43 -8.54 8.15
C ALA A 20 -22.66 -7.21 8.20
N GLN A 21 -23.15 -6.17 7.54
CA GLN A 21 -22.55 -4.84 7.58
C GLN A 21 -22.56 -4.23 8.98
N GLN A 22 -23.67 -4.39 9.72
CA GLN A 22 -23.74 -3.94 11.11
C GLN A 22 -22.70 -4.67 11.98
N LEU A 23 -22.55 -5.98 11.80
CA LEU A 23 -21.53 -6.76 12.50
C LEU A 23 -20.10 -6.30 12.15
N LEU A 24 -19.83 -5.89 10.91
CA LEU A 24 -18.55 -5.28 10.54
C LEU A 24 -18.31 -3.96 11.26
N ASN A 25 -19.33 -3.10 11.34
CA ASN A 25 -19.25 -1.82 12.05
C ASN A 25 -19.01 -2.02 13.56
N ASP A 26 -19.54 -3.11 14.14
CA ASP A 26 -19.29 -3.55 15.52
C ASP A 26 -17.92 -4.21 15.72
N GLY A 27 -17.10 -4.38 14.66
CA GLY A 27 -15.82 -5.09 14.72
C GLY A 27 -15.95 -6.62 14.81
N LYS A 28 -17.15 -7.18 14.65
CA LYS A 28 -17.45 -8.63 14.74
C LYS A 28 -17.23 -9.34 13.40
N ILE A 29 -15.99 -9.32 12.92
CA ILE A 29 -15.60 -9.79 11.59
C ILE A 29 -16.03 -11.24 11.33
N ASP A 30 -15.77 -12.17 12.26
CA ASP A 30 -16.12 -13.58 12.07
C ASP A 30 -17.63 -13.82 11.96
N GLN A 31 -18.43 -13.07 12.74
CA GLN A 31 -19.89 -13.15 12.67
C GLN A 31 -20.42 -12.57 11.35
N ALA A 32 -19.81 -11.49 10.85
CA ALA A 32 -20.14 -10.93 9.56
C ALA A 32 -19.84 -11.92 8.43
N ILE A 33 -18.65 -12.55 8.43
CA ILE A 33 -18.29 -13.59 7.45
C ILE A 33 -19.29 -14.75 7.49
N ALA A 34 -19.65 -15.23 8.68
CA ALA A 34 -20.66 -16.28 8.83
C ALA A 34 -22.02 -15.85 8.25
N MET A 35 -22.41 -14.59 8.44
CA MET A 35 -23.64 -14.05 7.88
C MET A 35 -23.61 -13.99 6.34
N TYR A 36 -22.51 -13.52 5.75
CA TYR A 36 -22.32 -13.51 4.30
C TYR A 36 -22.37 -14.91 3.68
N LEU A 37 -21.82 -15.92 4.36
CA LEU A 37 -21.83 -17.32 3.90
C LEU A 37 -23.25 -17.93 3.84
N CYS A 38 -24.18 -17.41 4.63
CA CYS A 38 -25.57 -17.88 4.68
C CYS A 38 -26.45 -17.32 3.55
N ILE A 39 -26.02 -16.26 2.85
CA ILE A 39 -26.80 -15.61 1.80
C ILE A 39 -26.91 -16.54 0.58
N LYS A 40 -28.13 -16.71 0.07
CA LYS A 40 -28.44 -17.53 -1.11
C LYS A 40 -29.25 -16.74 -2.15
N PRO A 41 -29.04 -16.97 -3.45
CA PRO A 41 -28.04 -17.87 -4.02
C PRO A 41 -26.61 -17.32 -3.84
N GLU A 42 -25.62 -18.22 -3.90
CA GLU A 42 -24.22 -17.81 -3.89
C GLU A 42 -23.93 -16.92 -5.09
N SER A 43 -23.23 -15.80 -4.87
CA SER A 43 -22.86 -14.88 -5.92
C SER A 43 -21.37 -14.57 -5.86
N ALA A 44 -20.79 -14.22 -7.00
CA ALA A 44 -19.40 -13.80 -7.07
C ALA A 44 -19.13 -12.60 -6.15
N ARG A 45 -20.07 -11.64 -6.08
CA ARG A 45 -19.96 -10.46 -5.22
C ARG A 45 -19.78 -10.81 -3.75
N ILE A 46 -20.59 -11.74 -3.22
CA ILE A 46 -20.50 -12.17 -1.81
C ILE A 46 -19.15 -12.84 -1.54
N PHE A 47 -18.68 -13.69 -2.45
CA PHE A 47 -17.37 -14.31 -2.29
C PHE A 47 -16.21 -13.31 -2.41
N MET A 48 -16.33 -12.28 -3.26
CA MET A 48 -15.36 -11.17 -3.27
C MET A 48 -15.33 -10.45 -1.92
N ILE A 49 -16.48 -10.12 -1.34
CA ILE A 49 -16.55 -9.46 -0.02
C ILE A 49 -15.91 -10.33 1.05
N ILE A 50 -16.24 -11.61 1.12
CA ILE A 50 -15.65 -12.53 2.10
C ILE A 50 -14.13 -12.62 1.91
N GLY A 51 -13.65 -12.72 0.67
CA GLY A 51 -12.23 -12.74 0.37
C GLY A 51 -11.50 -11.49 0.87
N ILE A 52 -12.08 -10.30 0.64
CA ILE A 52 -11.55 -9.02 1.13
C ILE A 52 -11.51 -9.00 2.66
N LEU A 53 -12.55 -9.49 3.34
CA LEU A 53 -12.56 -9.56 4.81
C LEU A 53 -11.43 -10.44 5.36
N TYR A 54 -11.17 -11.60 4.74
CA TYR A 54 -10.05 -12.44 5.13
C TYR A 54 -8.70 -11.75 4.89
N ALA A 55 -8.51 -11.13 3.71
CA ALA A 55 -7.27 -10.45 3.36
C ALA A 55 -7.00 -9.23 4.25
N GLU A 56 -7.94 -8.28 4.32
CA GLU A 56 -7.72 -6.97 4.95
C GLU A 56 -7.93 -6.99 6.46
N LYS A 57 -8.90 -7.76 6.96
CA LYS A 57 -9.27 -7.73 8.38
C LYS A 57 -8.61 -8.83 9.21
N LYS A 58 -8.24 -9.94 8.57
CA LYS A 58 -7.60 -11.08 9.24
C LYS A 58 -6.15 -11.32 8.80
N GLY A 59 -5.69 -10.68 7.72
CA GLY A 59 -4.37 -10.96 7.13
C GLY A 59 -4.25 -12.39 6.58
N ASP A 60 -5.37 -13.10 6.40
CA ASP A 60 -5.39 -14.50 5.94
C ASP A 60 -5.59 -14.54 4.42
N TYR A 61 -4.50 -14.29 3.70
CA TYR A 61 -4.49 -14.31 2.24
C TYR A 61 -4.77 -15.72 1.67
N LYS A 62 -4.45 -16.79 2.39
CA LYS A 62 -4.74 -18.16 1.97
C LYS A 62 -6.24 -18.42 1.95
N ALA A 63 -6.95 -18.01 3.00
CA ALA A 63 -8.41 -18.05 3.02
C ALA A 63 -9.02 -17.13 1.97
N ALA A 64 -8.50 -15.91 1.80
CA ALA A 64 -8.97 -14.97 0.79
C ALA A 64 -8.94 -15.56 -0.63
N ILE A 65 -7.82 -16.20 -1.01
CA ILE A 65 -7.65 -16.86 -2.31
C ILE A 65 -8.74 -17.91 -2.58
N ILE A 66 -9.16 -18.67 -1.57
CA ILE A 66 -10.23 -19.66 -1.73
C ILE A 66 -11.52 -18.97 -2.17
N PHE A 67 -11.88 -17.85 -1.55
CA PHE A 67 -13.10 -17.12 -1.87
C PHE A 67 -13.00 -16.37 -3.21
N TYR A 68 -11.87 -15.73 -3.50
CA TYR A 68 -11.64 -15.11 -4.80
C TYR A 68 -11.71 -16.13 -5.95
N LYS A 69 -11.17 -17.35 -5.77
CA LYS A 69 -11.32 -18.43 -6.77
C LYS A 69 -12.76 -18.91 -6.93
N LYS A 70 -13.56 -18.92 -5.86
CA LYS A 70 -15.01 -19.21 -5.96
C LYS A 70 -15.75 -18.12 -6.72
N ALA A 71 -15.45 -16.85 -6.46
CA ALA A 71 -16.02 -15.72 -7.19
C ALA A 71 -15.67 -15.80 -8.68
N LEU A 72 -14.39 -15.99 -8.98
CA LEU A 72 -13.87 -16.15 -10.34
C LEU A 72 -14.61 -17.27 -11.09
N LYS A 73 -14.78 -18.44 -10.47
CA LYS A 73 -15.50 -19.57 -11.10
C LYS A 73 -16.95 -19.24 -11.47
N ILE A 74 -17.64 -18.44 -10.64
CA ILE A 74 -19.01 -17.99 -10.94
C ILE A 74 -18.99 -17.00 -12.11
N GLN A 75 -18.08 -16.01 -12.08
CA GLN A 75 -17.95 -15.01 -13.14
C GLN A 75 -17.62 -15.64 -14.48
N GLU A 76 -16.64 -16.56 -14.53
CA GLU A 76 -16.28 -17.30 -15.73
C GLU A 76 -17.46 -18.09 -16.30
N LYS A 77 -18.26 -18.74 -15.43
CA LYS A 77 -19.45 -19.49 -15.85
C LYS A 77 -20.53 -18.56 -16.44
N ASN A 78 -20.68 -17.38 -15.88
CA ASN A 78 -21.69 -16.40 -16.31
C ASN A 78 -21.24 -15.55 -17.50
N GLY A 79 -19.94 -15.52 -17.81
CA GLY A 79 -19.35 -14.57 -18.76
C GLY A 79 -19.23 -13.14 -18.20
N ASP A 80 -19.19 -12.99 -16.88
CA ASP A 80 -19.03 -11.70 -16.20
C ASP A 80 -17.56 -11.22 -16.24
N ASP A 81 -17.33 -9.94 -15.98
CA ASP A 81 -15.97 -9.38 -15.87
C ASP A 81 -15.21 -10.00 -14.68
N THR A 82 -14.07 -10.62 -14.97
CA THR A 82 -13.18 -11.31 -14.02
C THR A 82 -11.98 -10.47 -13.59
N SER A 83 -11.80 -9.26 -14.15
CA SER A 83 -10.61 -8.42 -13.93
C SER A 83 -10.37 -8.07 -12.47
N ASN A 84 -11.45 -7.84 -11.70
CA ASN A 84 -11.35 -7.55 -10.26
C ASN A 84 -10.95 -8.79 -9.45
N ALA A 85 -11.53 -9.96 -9.75
CA ALA A 85 -11.13 -11.20 -9.06
C ALA A 85 -9.67 -11.56 -9.34
N PHE A 86 -9.19 -11.33 -10.57
CA PHE A 86 -7.79 -11.46 -10.90
C PHE A 86 -6.90 -10.46 -10.16
N THR A 87 -7.30 -9.19 -10.07
CA THR A 87 -6.54 -8.19 -9.31
C THR A 87 -6.39 -8.60 -7.84
N GLU A 88 -7.48 -9.04 -7.21
CA GLU A 88 -7.47 -9.47 -5.81
C GLU A 88 -6.66 -10.75 -5.58
N LEU A 89 -6.72 -11.70 -6.50
CA LEU A 89 -5.84 -12.87 -6.48
C LEU A 89 -4.37 -12.46 -6.61
N GLY A 90 -4.06 -11.54 -7.52
CA GLY A 90 -2.72 -11.00 -7.70
C GLY A 90 -2.18 -10.40 -6.40
N ILE A 91 -2.96 -9.53 -5.75
CA ILE A 91 -2.61 -8.92 -4.46
C ILE A 91 -2.40 -9.99 -3.38
N ALA A 92 -3.30 -10.97 -3.28
CA ALA A 92 -3.18 -12.02 -2.27
C ALA A 92 -1.91 -12.87 -2.46
N TYR A 93 -1.56 -13.22 -3.70
CA TYR A 93 -0.33 -13.96 -4.00
C TYR A 93 0.94 -13.13 -3.75
N GLN A 94 0.92 -11.81 -3.99
CA GLN A 94 2.04 -10.92 -3.62
C GLN A 94 2.31 -10.93 -2.12
N ASN A 95 1.25 -10.87 -1.30
CA ASN A 95 1.38 -10.92 0.16
C ASN A 95 1.85 -12.30 0.68
N LEU A 96 1.74 -13.34 -0.14
CA LEU A 96 2.32 -14.67 0.13
C LEU A 96 3.71 -14.85 -0.48
N HIS A 97 4.27 -13.81 -1.11
CA HIS A 97 5.54 -13.84 -1.84
C HIS A 97 5.57 -14.83 -3.02
N GLU A 98 4.40 -15.20 -3.56
CA GLU A 98 4.26 -16.04 -4.75
C GLU A 98 4.13 -15.15 -6.00
N TYR A 99 5.23 -14.47 -6.34
CA TYR A 99 5.24 -13.39 -7.32
C TYR A 99 4.94 -13.84 -8.77
N ASP A 100 5.38 -15.04 -9.17
CA ASP A 100 5.04 -15.62 -10.48
C ASP A 100 3.51 -15.74 -10.68
N LEU A 101 2.80 -16.19 -9.65
CA LEU A 101 1.34 -16.30 -9.68
C LEU A 101 0.69 -14.93 -9.64
N ALA A 102 1.22 -14.00 -8.84
CA ALA A 102 0.74 -12.64 -8.83
C ALA A 102 0.83 -11.97 -10.21
N LEU A 103 1.98 -12.08 -10.87
CA LEU A 103 2.20 -11.61 -12.25
C LEU A 103 1.17 -12.23 -13.18
N ASN A 104 0.96 -13.54 -13.13
CA ASN A 104 -0.03 -14.23 -13.96
C ASN A 104 -1.42 -13.59 -13.85
N TYR A 105 -1.87 -13.35 -12.62
CA TYR A 105 -3.19 -12.78 -12.36
C TYR A 105 -3.28 -11.29 -12.75
N HIS A 106 -2.26 -10.49 -12.44
CA HIS A 106 -2.25 -9.07 -12.82
C HIS A 106 -2.20 -8.87 -14.34
N PHE A 107 -1.45 -9.70 -15.08
CA PHE A 107 -1.46 -9.68 -16.55
C PHE A 107 -2.83 -10.06 -17.12
N ARG A 108 -3.53 -11.05 -16.55
CA ARG A 108 -4.89 -11.39 -16.98
C ARG A 108 -5.87 -10.23 -16.75
N ALA A 109 -5.80 -9.58 -15.59
CA ALA A 109 -6.61 -8.38 -15.31
C ALA A 109 -6.31 -7.26 -16.32
N LEU A 110 -5.03 -7.01 -16.63
CA LEU A 110 -4.60 -6.01 -17.60
C LEU A 110 -5.16 -6.29 -19.00
N ILE A 111 -5.09 -7.54 -19.46
CA ILE A 111 -5.61 -7.95 -20.78
C ILE A 111 -7.11 -7.67 -20.87
N ILE A 112 -7.89 -8.07 -19.85
CA ILE A 112 -9.34 -7.85 -19.85
C ILE A 112 -9.67 -6.36 -19.88
N ARG A 113 -9.00 -5.55 -19.06
CA ARG A 113 -9.22 -4.10 -18.99
C ARG A 113 -8.84 -3.38 -20.29
N LYS A 114 -7.82 -3.85 -21.00
CA LYS A 114 -7.43 -3.35 -22.33
C LYS A 114 -8.40 -3.76 -23.45
N LEU A 115 -9.10 -4.89 -23.29
CA LEU A 115 -10.05 -5.42 -24.27
C LEU A 115 -11.51 -5.06 -23.97
N ALA A 116 -11.77 -4.37 -22.85
CA ALA A 116 -13.11 -3.93 -22.49
C ALA A 116 -13.69 -2.94 -23.52
N GLN A 117 -15.01 -3.00 -23.74
CA GLN A 117 -15.72 -2.09 -24.66
C GLN A 117 -15.55 -0.62 -24.27
N THR A 118 -15.44 -0.35 -22.97
CA THR A 118 -15.12 0.97 -22.43
C THR A 118 -13.81 0.88 -21.67
N ILE A 119 -12.80 1.60 -22.16
CA ILE A 119 -11.46 1.60 -21.56
C ILE A 119 -11.46 2.52 -20.35
N ASP A 120 -11.27 1.94 -19.16
CA ASP A 120 -10.98 2.67 -17.94
C ASP A 120 -9.45 2.71 -17.72
N ARG A 121 -8.87 3.88 -17.97
CA ARG A 121 -7.43 4.11 -17.83
C ARG A 121 -6.95 3.95 -16.39
N LYS A 122 -7.78 4.26 -15.39
CA LYS A 122 -7.43 4.11 -13.97
C LYS A 122 -7.27 2.64 -13.64
N LEU A 123 -8.20 1.79 -14.09
CA LEU A 123 -8.11 0.35 -13.88
C LEU A 123 -6.92 -0.29 -14.61
N ILE A 124 -6.56 0.20 -15.80
CA ILE A 124 -5.34 -0.24 -16.49
C ILE A 124 -4.09 0.14 -15.67
N ALA A 125 -4.03 1.37 -15.16
CA ALA A 125 -2.93 1.81 -14.30
C ALA A 125 -2.82 0.95 -13.03
N ASP A 126 -3.94 0.60 -12.39
CA ASP A 126 -3.97 -0.28 -11.23
C ASP A 126 -3.36 -1.66 -11.55
N SER A 127 -3.67 -2.24 -12.71
CA SER A 127 -3.05 -3.51 -13.14
C SER A 127 -1.55 -3.37 -13.37
N LEU A 128 -1.11 -2.26 -13.98
CA LEU A 128 0.31 -1.99 -14.21
C LEU A 128 1.07 -1.85 -12.89
N ILE A 129 0.49 -1.21 -11.88
CA ILE A 129 1.07 -1.15 -10.52
C ILE A 129 1.13 -2.52 -9.87
N GLY A 130 0.09 -3.34 -10.03
CA GLY A 130 0.10 -4.73 -9.56
C GLY A 130 1.29 -5.52 -10.14
N ILE A 131 1.53 -5.39 -11.44
CA ILE A 131 2.67 -5.99 -12.14
C ILE A 131 4.00 -5.43 -11.62
N ALA A 132 4.12 -4.10 -11.53
CA ALA A 132 5.33 -3.44 -11.05
C ALA A 132 5.72 -3.90 -9.64
N ASN A 133 4.75 -3.99 -8.73
CA ASN A 133 4.96 -4.46 -7.36
C ASN A 133 5.38 -5.93 -7.31
N ALA A 134 4.88 -6.78 -8.22
CA ALA A 134 5.27 -8.19 -8.25
C ALA A 134 6.72 -8.34 -8.73
N TYR A 135 7.10 -7.64 -9.80
CA TYR A 135 8.51 -7.60 -10.24
C TYR A 135 9.44 -6.97 -9.19
N TRP A 136 8.98 -5.93 -8.48
CA TRP A 136 9.75 -5.35 -7.40
C TRP A 136 10.00 -6.36 -6.27
N GLY A 137 8.97 -7.13 -5.91
CA GLY A 137 9.09 -8.24 -4.95
C GLY A 137 10.09 -9.34 -5.38
N GLU A 138 10.16 -9.62 -6.68
CA GLU A 138 11.16 -10.53 -7.29
C GLU A 138 12.57 -9.93 -7.39
N GLN A 139 12.77 -8.68 -6.95
CA GLN A 139 14.00 -7.91 -7.17
C GLN A 139 14.31 -7.65 -8.65
N ASN A 140 13.32 -7.80 -9.53
CA ASN A 140 13.45 -7.42 -10.92
C ASN A 140 13.13 -5.93 -11.11
N LEU A 141 14.08 -5.09 -10.69
CA LEU A 141 13.91 -3.63 -10.60
C LEU A 141 13.80 -2.93 -11.95
N SER A 142 14.21 -3.56 -13.05
CA SER A 142 14.12 -2.97 -14.39
C SER A 142 12.69 -3.06 -14.93
N GLU A 143 12.09 -4.24 -14.86
CA GLU A 143 10.72 -4.47 -15.25
C GLU A 143 9.77 -3.72 -14.30
N ALA A 144 10.03 -3.74 -12.99
CA ALA A 144 9.25 -2.95 -12.03
C ALA A 144 9.21 -1.47 -12.41
N LEU A 145 10.37 -0.89 -12.75
CA LEU A 145 10.50 0.51 -13.17
C LEU A 145 9.73 0.80 -14.48
N GLU A 146 9.78 -0.11 -15.44
CA GLU A 146 9.06 0.03 -16.70
C GLU A 146 7.54 0.11 -16.47
N TYR A 147 6.98 -0.85 -15.72
CA TYR A 147 5.55 -0.93 -15.47
C TYR A 147 5.03 0.20 -14.59
N VAL A 148 5.76 0.61 -13.54
CA VAL A 148 5.35 1.75 -12.71
C VAL A 148 5.39 3.05 -13.51
N THR A 149 6.36 3.22 -14.41
CA THR A 149 6.45 4.41 -15.28
C THR A 149 5.25 4.47 -16.23
N GLN A 150 4.89 3.35 -16.86
CA GLN A 150 3.67 3.28 -17.67
C GLN A 150 2.40 3.64 -16.87
N ALA A 151 2.31 3.17 -15.62
CA ALA A 151 1.18 3.48 -14.75
C ALA A 151 1.11 4.97 -14.36
N VAL A 152 2.26 5.59 -14.06
CA VAL A 152 2.37 7.04 -13.78
C VAL A 152 1.92 7.84 -15.00
N THR A 153 2.51 7.59 -16.19
CA THR A 153 2.15 8.29 -17.42
C THR A 153 0.66 8.15 -17.76
N LEU A 154 0.10 6.96 -17.55
CA LEU A 154 -1.32 6.74 -17.79
C LEU A 154 -2.19 7.54 -16.81
N ASN A 155 -1.85 7.55 -15.51
CA ASN A 155 -2.61 8.29 -14.50
C ASN A 155 -2.44 9.82 -14.63
N GLU A 156 -1.30 10.32 -15.10
CA GLU A 156 -1.12 11.72 -15.49
C GLU A 156 -2.06 12.11 -16.64
N SER A 157 -2.23 11.23 -17.64
CA SER A 157 -3.09 11.50 -18.79
C SER A 157 -4.60 11.54 -18.47
N VAL A 158 -5.02 11.05 -17.29
CA VAL A 158 -6.43 11.08 -16.86
C VAL A 158 -6.86 12.49 -16.45
N GLY A 159 -5.95 13.29 -15.90
CA GLY A 159 -6.24 14.65 -15.45
C GLY A 159 -6.96 14.72 -14.09
N SER A 160 -7.83 15.72 -13.93
CA SER A 160 -8.45 16.08 -12.65
C SER A 160 -9.28 14.96 -12.03
N GLY A 161 -9.20 14.82 -10.70
CA GLY A 161 -9.90 13.78 -9.95
C GLY A 161 -9.18 12.42 -9.99
N ASN A 162 -7.89 12.40 -10.27
CA ASN A 162 -7.02 11.20 -10.25
C ASN A 162 -5.76 11.39 -9.38
N GLU A 163 -5.71 12.47 -8.62
CA GLU A 163 -4.55 12.93 -7.85
C GLU A 163 -4.09 11.86 -6.85
N LEU A 164 -5.03 11.20 -6.17
CA LEU A 164 -4.71 10.13 -5.20
C LEU A 164 -4.05 8.91 -5.86
N ASN A 165 -4.54 8.50 -7.04
CA ASN A 165 -3.96 7.37 -7.77
C ASN A 165 -2.58 7.73 -8.32
N LEU A 166 -2.43 8.93 -8.89
CA LEU A 166 -1.13 9.42 -9.35
C LEU A 166 -0.13 9.51 -8.20
N ALA A 167 -0.54 10.06 -7.05
CA ALA A 167 0.29 10.13 -5.86
C ALA A 167 0.77 8.72 -5.49
N THR A 168 -0.14 7.76 -5.33
CA THR A 168 0.20 6.37 -4.97
C THR A 168 1.17 5.70 -5.96
N ASN A 169 1.05 5.99 -7.26
CA ASN A 169 1.98 5.49 -8.27
C ASN A 169 3.37 6.13 -8.13
N LEU A 170 3.44 7.44 -7.88
CA LEU A 170 4.70 8.14 -7.62
C LEU A 170 5.39 7.62 -6.35
N ILE A 171 4.62 7.25 -5.31
CA ILE A 171 5.18 6.59 -4.11
C ILE A 171 5.90 5.29 -4.51
N THR A 172 5.22 4.45 -5.30
CA THR A 172 5.77 3.17 -5.76
C THR A 172 7.03 3.40 -6.61
N LEU A 173 7.00 4.39 -7.50
CA LEU A 173 8.14 4.78 -8.33
C LEU A 173 9.33 5.23 -7.46
N ALA A 174 9.09 6.05 -6.44
CA ALA A 174 10.14 6.49 -5.51
C ALA A 174 10.77 5.30 -4.77
N SER A 175 9.97 4.35 -4.27
CA SER A 175 10.48 3.16 -3.60
C SER A 175 11.30 2.25 -4.52
N ILE A 176 10.91 2.13 -5.80
CA ILE A 176 11.67 1.39 -6.80
C ILE A 176 13.00 2.10 -7.11
N HIS A 177 13.02 3.43 -7.26
CA HIS A 177 14.27 4.18 -7.41
C HIS A 177 15.20 4.01 -6.21
N HIS A 178 14.65 4.08 -4.99
CA HIS A 178 15.41 3.83 -3.76
C HIS A 178 16.02 2.42 -3.75
N SER A 179 15.25 1.40 -4.15
CA SER A 179 15.75 0.01 -4.24
C SER A 179 16.84 -0.17 -5.31
N ARG A 180 16.96 0.77 -6.26
CA ARG A 180 18.00 0.82 -7.30
C ARG A 180 19.20 1.67 -6.91
N ASP A 181 19.30 2.09 -5.65
CA ASP A 181 20.30 3.03 -5.13
C ASP A 181 20.29 4.41 -5.85
N ASP A 182 19.17 4.77 -6.49
CA ASP A 182 18.96 6.07 -7.13
C ASP A 182 18.17 7.01 -6.19
N ASP A 183 18.76 7.23 -5.01
CA ASP A 183 18.07 7.92 -3.92
C ASP A 183 17.76 9.39 -4.22
N ASN A 184 18.57 10.06 -5.05
CA ASN A 184 18.29 11.43 -5.48
C ASN A 184 16.97 11.50 -6.27
N ARG A 185 16.78 10.56 -7.21
CA ARG A 185 15.53 10.47 -7.98
C ARG A 185 14.38 10.02 -7.10
N ALA A 186 14.62 9.08 -6.18
CA ALA A 186 13.64 8.65 -5.20
C ALA A 186 13.10 9.84 -4.37
N LEU A 187 13.99 10.70 -3.88
CA LEU A 187 13.61 11.88 -3.09
C LEU A 187 12.81 12.90 -3.90
N GLU A 188 13.22 13.17 -5.15
CA GLU A 188 12.50 14.09 -6.04
C GLU A 188 11.07 13.60 -6.28
N VAL A 189 10.91 12.32 -6.64
CA VAL A 189 9.61 11.70 -6.90
C VAL A 189 8.78 11.63 -5.62
N ALA A 190 9.38 11.30 -4.48
CA ALA A 190 8.67 11.25 -3.19
C ALA A 190 8.16 12.64 -2.76
N LYS A 191 8.91 13.72 -3.00
CA LYS A 191 8.44 15.09 -2.75
C LYS A 191 7.25 15.47 -3.64
N GLN A 192 7.26 15.08 -4.91
CA GLN A 192 6.13 15.27 -5.82
C GLN A 192 4.90 14.49 -5.34
N ALA A 193 5.08 13.23 -4.94
CA ALA A 193 4.01 12.41 -4.38
C ALA A 193 3.42 13.03 -3.10
N LEU A 194 4.25 13.56 -2.21
CA LEU A 194 3.80 14.21 -0.96
C LEU A 194 2.91 15.40 -1.24
N ALA A 195 3.37 16.32 -2.09
CA ALA A 195 2.64 17.54 -2.42
C ALA A 195 1.25 17.22 -3.01
N LEU A 196 1.20 16.23 -3.90
CA LEU A 196 -0.05 15.76 -4.49
C LEU A 196 -0.97 15.11 -3.46
N LEU A 197 -0.43 14.23 -2.61
CA LEU A 197 -1.19 13.57 -1.56
C LEU A 197 -1.79 14.59 -0.57
N GLU A 198 -0.98 15.52 -0.05
CA GLU A 198 -1.43 16.57 0.88
C GLU A 198 -2.50 17.50 0.29
N SER A 199 -2.56 17.63 -1.04
CA SER A 199 -3.60 18.40 -1.72
C SER A 199 -4.94 17.67 -1.90
N CYS A 200 -4.96 16.33 -1.81
CA CYS A 200 -6.12 15.52 -2.16
C CYS A 200 -6.66 14.65 -1.01
N VAL A 201 -5.94 14.55 0.12
CA VAL A 201 -6.43 13.83 1.32
C VAL A 201 -6.43 14.71 2.57
N PRO A 202 -7.31 14.42 3.55
CA PRO A 202 -7.26 15.05 4.87
C PRO A 202 -5.91 14.88 5.57
N ARG A 203 -5.53 15.84 6.42
CA ARG A 203 -4.24 15.85 7.12
C ARG A 203 -4.06 14.71 8.11
N ASP A 204 -5.16 14.11 8.56
CA ASP A 204 -5.25 12.96 9.47
C ASP A 204 -5.47 11.63 8.73
N SER A 205 -5.31 11.62 7.40
CA SER A 205 -5.50 10.41 6.60
C SER A 205 -4.46 9.32 6.94
N PRO A 206 -4.88 8.07 7.23
CA PRO A 206 -3.96 6.94 7.42
C PRO A 206 -3.07 6.65 6.19
N VAL A 207 -3.53 7.02 4.99
CA VAL A 207 -2.73 6.91 3.75
C VAL A 207 -1.55 7.88 3.79
N LEU A 208 -1.77 9.11 4.30
CA LEU A 208 -0.71 10.10 4.47
C LEU A 208 0.33 9.62 5.51
N ALA A 209 -0.11 9.00 6.61
CA ALA A 209 0.80 8.45 7.61
C ALA A 209 1.72 7.35 7.04
N SER A 210 1.14 6.39 6.32
CA SER A 210 1.89 5.31 5.68
C SER A 210 2.92 5.86 4.70
N PHE A 211 2.55 6.88 3.94
CA PHE A 211 3.45 7.51 2.99
C PHE A 211 4.58 8.30 3.66
N LEU A 212 4.27 9.11 4.68
CA LEU A 212 5.27 9.85 5.45
C LEU A 212 6.31 8.91 6.07
N ASN A 213 5.91 7.73 6.52
CA ASN A 213 6.86 6.71 6.98
C ASN A 213 7.80 6.22 5.86
N ASN A 214 7.30 5.99 4.65
CA ASN A 214 8.15 5.60 3.52
C ASN A 214 9.09 6.73 3.09
N LEU A 215 8.61 7.98 3.07
CA LEU A 215 9.45 9.15 2.81
C LEU A 215 10.55 9.30 3.86
N GLY A 216 10.22 9.10 5.14
CA GLY A 216 11.19 9.10 6.23
C GLY A 216 12.29 8.06 6.04
N ALA A 217 11.94 6.86 5.56
CA ALA A 217 12.92 5.81 5.26
C ALA A 217 13.86 6.20 4.11
N ILE A 218 13.35 6.80 3.03
CA ILE A 218 14.15 7.33 1.91
C ILE A 218 15.05 8.47 2.38
N GLN A 219 14.54 9.40 3.20
CA GLN A 219 15.34 10.48 3.77
C GLN A 219 16.44 9.96 4.70
N PHE A 220 16.15 8.91 5.46
CA PHE A 220 17.11 8.27 6.34
C PHE A 220 18.25 7.62 5.55
N SER A 221 17.96 6.91 4.44
CA SER A 221 19.02 6.31 3.60
C SER A 221 19.95 7.35 2.98
N LEU A 222 19.39 8.53 2.67
CA LEU A 222 20.12 9.70 2.16
C LEU A 222 20.92 10.47 3.23
N GLY A 223 20.86 10.06 4.50
CA GLY A 223 21.50 10.78 5.60
C GLY A 223 20.81 12.11 5.96
N LEU A 224 19.60 12.37 5.46
CA LEU A 224 18.78 13.54 5.79
C LEU A 224 18.03 13.28 7.11
N PHE A 225 18.78 13.05 8.19
CA PHE A 225 18.21 12.55 9.46
C PHE A 225 17.16 13.47 10.08
N GLY A 226 17.36 14.79 10.03
CA GLY A 226 16.38 15.75 10.55
C GLY A 226 15.05 15.72 9.78
N ASP A 227 15.10 15.64 8.45
CA ASP A 227 13.91 15.52 7.61
C ASP A 227 13.21 14.17 7.84
N ALA A 228 13.99 13.09 7.95
CA ALA A 228 13.49 11.76 8.23
C ALA A 228 12.73 11.72 9.57
N GLN A 229 13.33 12.28 10.63
CA GLN A 229 12.71 12.35 11.95
C GLN A 229 11.39 13.12 11.91
N LEU A 230 11.33 14.25 11.20
CA LEU A 230 10.10 15.02 11.02
C LEU A 230 9.02 14.20 10.29
N SER A 231 9.38 13.49 9.23
CA SER A 231 8.45 12.64 8.49
C SER A 231 7.90 11.50 9.36
N PHE A 232 8.76 10.79 10.09
CA PHE A 232 8.33 9.74 11.01
C PHE A 232 7.46 10.27 12.15
N ALA A 233 7.82 11.42 12.74
CA ALA A 233 7.03 12.03 13.82
C ALA A 233 5.64 12.45 13.34
N ARG A 234 5.55 13.05 12.14
CA ARG A 234 4.25 13.40 11.53
C ARG A 234 3.41 12.15 11.24
N ALA A 235 4.02 11.08 10.75
CA ALA A 235 3.32 9.81 10.54
C ALA A 235 2.77 9.24 11.85
N LEU A 236 3.58 9.26 12.92
CA LEU A 236 3.20 8.75 14.23
C LEU A 236 2.00 9.49 14.82
N ILE A 237 2.02 10.83 14.77
CA ILE A 237 0.91 11.68 15.25
C ILE A 237 -0.42 11.32 14.57
N ILE A 238 -0.40 11.02 13.25
CA ILE A 238 -1.61 10.63 12.53
C ILE A 238 -2.07 9.23 12.99
N CYS A 239 -1.14 8.28 13.13
CA CYS A 239 -1.46 6.93 13.59
C CYS A 239 -1.99 6.90 15.03
N GLU A 240 -1.51 7.77 15.92
CA GLU A 240 -1.99 7.87 17.31
C GLU A 240 -3.48 8.20 17.43
N GLN A 241 -4.07 8.85 16.43
CA GLN A 241 -5.49 9.21 16.44
C GLN A 241 -6.43 8.03 16.18
N SER A 242 -5.93 6.97 15.54
CA SER A 242 -6.76 5.86 15.04
C SER A 242 -6.29 4.47 15.47
N LEU A 243 -5.04 4.34 15.92
CA LEU A 243 -4.44 3.05 16.26
C LEU A 243 -4.07 2.98 17.74
N PRO A 244 -4.41 1.88 18.43
CA PRO A 244 -4.07 1.71 19.84
C PRO A 244 -2.55 1.65 20.06
N GLU A 245 -2.13 1.93 21.28
CA GLU A 245 -0.73 1.79 21.70
C GLU A 245 -0.22 0.36 21.43
N GLY A 246 1.03 0.23 20.99
CA GLY A 246 1.62 -1.06 20.63
C GLY A 246 1.19 -1.61 19.27
N HIS A 247 0.36 -0.90 18.50
CA HIS A 247 0.06 -1.31 17.13
C HIS A 247 1.35 -1.35 16.28
N PRO A 248 1.56 -2.39 15.43
CA PRO A 248 2.82 -2.57 14.68
C PRO A 248 3.27 -1.36 13.87
N GLN A 249 2.32 -0.63 13.25
CA GLN A 249 2.63 0.58 12.50
C GLN A 249 3.19 1.72 13.38
N ARG A 250 2.67 1.88 14.60
CA ARG A 250 3.18 2.87 15.55
C ARG A 250 4.58 2.50 16.02
N LEU A 251 4.77 1.23 16.40
CA LEU A 251 6.07 0.70 16.83
C LEU A 251 7.15 0.86 15.75
N ALA A 252 6.80 0.69 14.48
CA ALA A 252 7.74 0.90 13.38
C ALA A 252 8.23 2.36 13.30
N MET A 253 7.31 3.33 13.41
CA MET A 253 7.64 4.76 13.38
C MET A 253 8.45 5.18 14.62
N GLU A 254 8.04 4.74 15.80
CA GLU A 254 8.76 4.95 17.07
C GLU A 254 10.18 4.38 17.00
N GLY A 255 10.34 3.16 16.49
CA GLY A 255 11.64 2.52 16.30
C GLY A 255 12.55 3.30 15.34
N ASN A 256 12.00 3.82 14.24
CA ASN A 256 12.75 4.64 13.29
C ASN A 256 13.22 5.96 13.90
N ILE A 257 12.36 6.63 14.69
CA ILE A 257 12.72 7.86 15.41
C ILE A 257 13.83 7.57 16.44
N ASN A 258 13.68 6.51 17.24
CA ASN A 258 14.66 6.13 18.26
C ASN A 258 16.01 5.83 17.63
N ARG A 259 16.05 5.13 16.49
CA ARG A 259 17.28 4.84 15.76
C ARG A 259 18.02 6.12 15.34
N ILE A 260 17.31 7.13 14.86
CA ILE A 260 17.90 8.43 14.52
C ILE A 260 18.48 9.09 15.79
N THR A 261 17.69 9.16 16.86
CA THR A 261 18.10 9.80 18.11
C THR A 261 19.32 9.12 18.74
N GLU A 262 19.42 7.80 18.66
CA GLU A 262 20.59 7.05 19.12
C GLU A 262 21.84 7.34 18.28
N MET A 263 21.71 7.44 16.95
CA MET A 263 22.82 7.81 16.07
C MET A 263 23.34 9.22 16.37
N GLU A 264 22.44 10.18 16.58
CA GLU A 264 22.80 11.57 16.96
C GLU A 264 23.53 11.63 18.30
N ARG A 265 23.02 10.90 19.31
CA ARG A 265 23.66 10.81 20.64
C ARG A 265 25.07 10.22 20.55
N ASN A 266 25.24 9.13 19.80
CA ASN A 266 26.55 8.49 19.63
C ASN A 266 27.53 9.39 18.88
N ASN A 267 27.07 10.12 17.86
CA ASN A 267 27.91 11.08 17.15
C ASN A 267 28.36 12.25 18.04
N GLN A 268 27.48 12.77 18.91
CA GLN A 268 27.85 13.80 19.88
C GLN A 268 28.90 13.31 20.87
N GLN A 269 28.73 12.10 21.42
CA GLN A 269 29.71 11.51 22.35
C GLN A 269 31.08 11.30 21.69
N ASN A 270 31.11 10.88 20.41
CA ASN A 270 32.35 10.72 19.67
C ASN A 270 33.07 12.07 19.46
N LEU A 271 32.35 13.11 19.05
CA LEU A 271 32.89 14.46 18.87
C LEU A 271 33.47 15.05 20.16
N GLU A 272 32.78 14.84 21.29
CA GLU A 272 33.30 15.23 22.60
C GLU A 272 34.58 14.45 22.96
N SER A 273 34.60 13.14 22.70
CA SER A 273 35.77 12.30 22.97
C SER A 273 37.00 12.71 22.13
N ASP A 274 36.80 13.03 20.85
CA ASP A 274 37.86 13.49 19.94
C ASP A 274 38.38 14.88 20.36
N HIS A 275 37.48 15.77 20.79
CA HIS A 275 37.87 17.06 21.35
C HIS A 275 38.75 16.88 22.60
N TRP A 276 38.36 16.01 23.53
CA TRP A 276 39.17 15.72 24.71
C TRP A 276 40.55 15.15 24.36
N GLN A 277 40.63 14.22 23.41
CA GLN A 277 41.92 13.66 22.97
C GLN A 277 42.82 14.70 22.30
N PHE A 278 42.24 15.58 21.48
CA PHE A 278 42.99 16.66 20.83
C PHE A 278 43.55 17.66 21.85
N SER A 279 42.72 18.10 22.80
CA SER A 279 43.12 19.01 23.88
C SER A 279 44.18 18.40 24.80
N LEU A 280 44.10 17.10 25.10
CA LEU A 280 45.12 16.41 25.89
C LEU A 280 46.47 16.36 25.17
N LYS A 281 46.47 16.10 23.86
CA LYS A 281 47.70 16.12 23.03
C LYS A 281 48.33 17.51 22.93
N THR A 282 47.54 18.59 22.92
CA THR A 282 48.06 19.97 22.88
C THR A 282 48.60 20.42 24.24
N LEU A 283 48.10 19.89 25.35
CA LEU A 283 48.60 20.18 26.70
C LEU A 283 49.89 19.43 27.04
N LEU A 284 50.15 18.31 26.37
CA LEU A 284 51.31 17.43 26.60
C LEU A 284 52.47 17.65 25.60
N ALA A 285 52.31 18.57 24.64
CA ALA A 285 53.32 18.95 23.65
C ALA A 285 53.94 20.32 24.00
#